data_AF-A0A497DWZ8-F1
#
_entry.id   AF-A0A497DWZ8-F1
#
_cell.length_a   1.000
_cell.length_b   1.000
_cell.length_c   1.000
_cell.angle_alpha   90.00
_cell.angle_beta   90.00
_cell.angle_gamma   90.00
#
_symmetry.space_group_name_H-M   'P 1'
#
loop_
_entity.id
_entity.type
_entity.pdbx_description
1 polymer ?
#
loop_
_entity_poly.entity_id
_entity_poly.type
_entity_poly.pdbx_seq_one_letter_code
_entity_poly.pdbx_strand_id
1 'polypeptide(L)'
;LNASQDKRIKEKFISIIKNSRDICLREIAVLQLSHVGGQKIIPLFRNLYFELTPEETKLKRYIIFALGNLIKYRQANQALIEIARQEKDPHLLKNIIFSRRRSKNKEAVKFLEEIINR
;
A
#
# COMPACT_ATOMS: atom_id res chain seq x y z
N LEU A 1 -9.88 14.83 -21.78
CA LEU A 1 -10.48 13.81 -20.89
C LEU A 1 -9.49 13.49 -19.77
N ASN A 2 -9.77 13.89 -18.53
CA ASN A 2 -8.88 13.60 -17.41
C ASN A 2 -9.20 12.20 -16.87
N ALA A 3 -8.48 11.18 -17.36
CA ALA A 3 -8.67 9.77 -16.98
C ALA A 3 -8.64 9.54 -15.44
N SER A 4 -7.99 10.42 -14.68
CA SER A 4 -7.96 10.37 -13.21
C SER A 4 -9.31 10.55 -12.51
N GLN A 5 -10.29 11.16 -13.19
CA GLN A 5 -11.62 11.44 -12.65
C GLN A 5 -12.70 10.45 -13.12
N ASP A 6 -12.37 9.54 -14.04
CA ASP A 6 -13.35 8.58 -14.55
C ASP A 6 -13.57 7.44 -13.54
N LYS A 7 -14.78 7.37 -12.98
CA LYS A 7 -15.20 6.33 -12.03
C LYS A 7 -14.99 4.92 -12.61
N ARG A 8 -15.21 4.74 -13.92
CA ARG A 8 -15.09 3.44 -14.61
C ARG A 8 -13.67 2.90 -14.56
N ILE A 9 -12.67 3.79 -14.62
CA ILE A 9 -11.25 3.41 -14.57
C ILE A 9 -10.91 2.87 -13.17
N LYS A 10 -11.43 3.50 -12.10
CA LYS A 10 -11.21 3.04 -10.72
C LYS A 10 -11.84 1.67 -10.49
N GLU A 11 -13.09 1.50 -10.91
CA GLU A 11 -13.81 0.22 -10.82
C GLU A 11 -13.10 -0.88 -11.61
N LYS A 12 -12.55 -0.55 -12.79
CA LYS A 12 -11.76 -1.51 -13.58
C LYS A 12 -10.49 -1.95 -12.87
N PHE A 13 -9.72 -1.03 -12.27
CA PHE A 13 -8.54 -1.42 -11.50
C PHE A 13 -8.88 -2.27 -10.30
N ILE A 14 -9.94 -1.94 -9.55
CA ILE A 14 -10.42 -2.76 -8.43
C ILE A 14 -10.79 -4.17 -8.92
N SER A 15 -11.48 -4.28 -10.05
CA SER A 15 -11.82 -5.57 -10.66
C SER A 15 -10.58 -6.39 -11.04
N ILE A 16 -9.57 -5.76 -11.64
CA ILE A 16 -8.30 -6.43 -12.00
C ILE A 16 -7.59 -6.94 -10.74
N ILE A 17 -7.47 -6.13 -9.70
CA ILE A 17 -6.80 -6.50 -8.44
C ILE A 17 -7.43 -7.75 -7.82
N LYS A 18 -8.76 -7.84 -7.86
CA LYS A 18 -9.52 -8.93 -7.23
C LYS A 18 -9.59 -10.21 -8.07
N ASN A 19 -9.71 -10.08 -9.39
CA ASN A 19 -10.15 -11.19 -10.24
C ASN A 19 -9.08 -11.65 -11.26
N SER A 20 -8.05 -10.85 -11.52
CA SER A 20 -7.03 -11.21 -12.50
C SER A 20 -6.18 -12.38 -12.00
N ARG A 21 -5.98 -13.40 -12.84
CA ARG A 21 -4.98 -14.46 -12.60
C ARG A 21 -3.56 -14.02 -12.92
N ASP A 22 -3.42 -12.95 -13.70
CA ASP A 22 -2.12 -12.35 -14.03
C ASP A 22 -1.68 -11.45 -12.88
N ILE A 23 -0.58 -11.84 -12.23
CA ILE A 23 0.02 -11.14 -11.08
C ILE A 23 0.58 -9.78 -11.51
N CYS A 24 1.21 -9.68 -12.67
CA CYS A 24 1.74 -8.41 -13.19
C CYS A 24 0.61 -7.40 -13.41
N LEU A 25 -0.55 -7.84 -13.90
CA LEU A 25 -1.72 -6.95 -14.03
C LEU A 25 -2.25 -6.48 -12.67
N ARG A 26 -2.27 -7.35 -11.64
CA ARG A 26 -2.67 -6.96 -10.27
C ARG A 26 -1.73 -5.89 -9.73
N GLU A 27 -0.42 -6.10 -9.86
CA GLU A 27 0.63 -5.17 -9.42
C GLU A 27 0.47 -3.78 -10.07
N ILE A 28 0.34 -3.74 -11.40
CA ILE A 28 0.12 -2.49 -12.14
C ILE A 28 -1.17 -1.81 -11.67
N ALA A 29 -2.27 -2.56 -11.55
CA ALA A 29 -3.55 -2.02 -11.12
C ALA A 29 -3.50 -1.43 -9.70
N VAL A 30 -2.76 -2.06 -8.77
CA VAL A 30 -2.53 -1.51 -7.42
C VAL A 30 -1.85 -0.14 -7.49
N LEU A 31 -0.76 -0.01 -8.26
CA LEU A 31 -0.06 1.28 -8.38
C LEU A 31 -0.93 2.34 -9.06
N GLN A 32 -1.59 2.01 -10.16
CA GLN A 32 -2.45 2.97 -10.86
C GLN A 32 -3.61 3.43 -9.97
N LEU A 33 -4.22 2.52 -9.21
CA LEU A 33 -5.29 2.86 -8.29
C LEU A 33 -4.81 3.79 -7.15
N SER A 34 -3.54 3.71 -6.74
CA SER A 34 -2.97 4.65 -5.76
C SER A 34 -2.92 6.10 -6.26
N HIS A 35 -2.82 6.31 -7.58
CA HIS A 35 -2.79 7.66 -8.16
C HIS A 35 -4.19 8.25 -8.33
N VAL A 36 -5.20 7.42 -8.60
CA VAL A 36 -6.56 7.90 -8.95
C VAL A 36 -7.63 7.65 -7.87
N GLY A 37 -7.38 6.73 -6.94
CA GLY A 37 -8.36 6.28 -5.95
C GLY A 37 -8.51 7.18 -4.72
N GLY A 38 -7.49 8.00 -4.43
CA GLY A 38 -7.48 8.90 -3.27
C GLY A 38 -7.58 8.15 -1.93
N GLN A 39 -8.05 8.84 -0.89
CA GLN A 39 -8.10 8.29 0.48
C GLN A 39 -9.02 7.05 0.61
N LYS A 40 -10.07 6.95 -0.21
CA LYS A 40 -11.10 5.91 -0.09
C LYS A 40 -10.59 4.49 -0.40
N ILE A 41 -9.47 4.35 -1.10
CA ILE A 41 -8.89 3.03 -1.43
C ILE A 41 -7.89 2.51 -0.39
N ILE A 42 -7.56 3.31 0.64
CA ILE A 42 -6.61 2.91 1.69
C ILE A 42 -7.08 1.65 2.44
N PRO A 43 -8.36 1.53 2.87
CA PRO A 43 -8.83 0.31 3.53
C PRO A 43 -8.75 -0.92 2.63
N LEU A 44 -9.01 -0.76 1.32
CA LEU A 44 -8.88 -1.84 0.35
C LEU A 44 -7.44 -2.36 0.28
N PHE A 45 -6.45 -1.47 0.17
CA PHE A 45 -5.04 -1.85 0.14
C PHE A 45 -4.56 -2.48 1.44
N ARG A 46 -4.96 -1.93 2.58
CA ARG A 46 -4.68 -2.52 3.90
C ARG A 46 -5.21 -3.95 3.98
N ASN A 47 -6.49 -4.17 3.69
CA ASN A 47 -7.11 -5.48 3.81
C ASN A 47 -6.49 -6.47 2.84
N LEU A 48 -6.30 -6.06 1.58
CA LEU A 48 -5.63 -6.88 0.58
C LEU A 48 -4.26 -7.35 1.07
N TYR A 49 -3.45 -6.49 1.69
CA TYR A 49 -2.15 -6.90 2.22
C TYR A 49 -2.22 -8.11 3.16
N PHE A 50 -3.19 -8.11 4.07
CA PHE A 50 -3.37 -9.16 5.07
C PHE A 50 -4.06 -10.41 4.52
N GLU A 51 -4.79 -10.30 3.42
CA GLU A 51 -5.39 -11.43 2.70
C GLU A 51 -4.35 -12.21 1.88
N LEU A 52 -3.25 -11.57 1.48
CA LEU A 52 -2.20 -12.20 0.66
C LEU A 52 -1.35 -13.19 1.45
N THR A 53 -0.98 -14.29 0.80
CA THR A 53 -0.11 -15.31 1.41
C THR A 53 1.33 -14.80 1.59
N PRO A 54 2.17 -15.45 2.42
CA PRO A 54 3.59 -15.10 2.54
C PRO A 54 4.36 -15.12 1.21
N GLU A 55 3.96 -15.95 0.25
CA GLU A 55 4.64 -16.13 -1.04
C GLU A 55 4.36 -14.97 -2.02
N GLU A 56 3.24 -14.26 -1.86
CA GLU A 56 2.84 -13.11 -2.70
C GLU A 56 3.62 -11.82 -2.37
N THR A 57 4.91 -11.94 -2.02
CA THR A 57 5.79 -10.85 -1.57
C THR A 57 5.86 -9.68 -2.54
N LYS A 58 5.82 -9.95 -3.86
CA LYS A 58 5.88 -8.91 -4.89
C LYS A 58 4.62 -8.04 -4.88
N LEU A 59 3.43 -8.63 -4.75
CA LEU A 59 2.19 -7.87 -4.66
C LEU A 59 2.10 -7.11 -3.33
N LYS A 60 2.51 -7.73 -2.21
CA LYS A 60 2.65 -7.05 -0.90
C LYS A 60 3.52 -5.80 -0.99
N ARG A 61 4.67 -5.90 -1.66
CA ARG A 61 5.57 -4.75 -1.91
C ARG A 61 4.89 -3.62 -2.69
N TYR A 62 4.14 -3.96 -3.73
CA TYR A 62 3.42 -2.96 -4.53
C TYR A 62 2.30 -2.28 -3.73
N ILE A 63 1.63 -3.01 -2.84
CA ILE A 63 0.67 -2.45 -1.90
C ILE A 63 1.34 -1.46 -0.92
N ILE A 64 2.52 -1.82 -0.39
CA ILE A 64 3.31 -0.92 0.47
C ILE A 64 3.66 0.38 -0.27
N PHE A 65 4.09 0.30 -1.52
CA PHE A 65 4.39 1.48 -2.33
C PHE A 65 3.14 2.30 -2.66
N ALA A 66 2.03 1.63 -2.98
CA ALA A 66 0.75 2.29 -3.21
C ALA A 66 0.26 3.05 -1.97
N LEU A 67 0.39 2.46 -0.77
CA LEU A 67 0.12 3.15 0.49
C LEU A 67 1.11 4.31 0.74
N GLY A 68 2.38 4.14 0.35
CA GLY A 68 3.40 5.19 0.37
C GLY A 68 3.04 6.40 -0.52
N ASN A 69 2.47 6.19 -1.70
CA ASN A 69 1.98 7.29 -2.56
C ASN A 69 0.84 8.08 -1.90
N LEU A 70 0.13 7.45 -0.96
CA LEU A 70 -0.99 8.00 -0.22
C LEU A 70 -0.60 8.54 1.15
N ILE A 71 0.71 8.60 1.47
CA ILE A 71 1.21 8.94 2.81
C ILE A 71 0.81 10.33 3.32
N LYS A 72 0.33 11.21 2.42
CA LYS A 72 -0.30 12.48 2.79
C LYS A 72 -1.58 12.31 3.62
N TYR A 73 -2.24 11.15 3.51
CA TYR A 73 -3.41 10.80 4.31
C TYR A 73 -3.00 10.09 5.60
N ARG A 74 -3.58 10.50 6.74
CA ARG A 74 -3.29 9.90 8.05
C ARG A 74 -3.54 8.39 8.07
N GLN A 75 -4.62 7.94 7.43
CA GLN A 75 -5.01 6.54 7.35
C GLN A 75 -3.97 5.67 6.63
N ALA A 76 -3.27 6.21 5.62
CA ALA A 76 -2.21 5.47 4.95
C ALA A 76 -1.00 5.25 5.87
N ASN A 77 -0.67 6.25 6.71
CA ASN A 77 0.36 6.08 7.74
C ASN A 77 -0.05 5.02 8.76
N GLN A 78 -1.30 5.04 9.22
CA GLN A 78 -1.82 4.04 10.17
C GLN A 78 -1.79 2.63 9.57
N ALA A 79 -2.22 2.46 8.33
CA ALA A 79 -2.16 1.17 7.63
C ALA A 79 -0.72 0.65 7.52
N LEU A 80 0.25 1.50 7.17
CA LEU A 80 1.65 1.09 7.10
C LEU A 80 2.27 0.74 8.46
N ILE A 81 1.91 1.45 9.54
CA ILE A 81 2.31 1.09 10.92
C ILE A 81 1.77 -0.29 11.26
N GLU A 82 0.47 -0.50 11.01
CA GLU A 82 -0.19 -1.75 11.33
C GLU A 82 0.38 -2.94 10.58
N ILE A 83 0.63 -2.77 9.27
CA ILE A 83 1.30 -3.78 8.46
C ILE A 83 2.68 -4.09 9.04
N ALA A 84 3.51 -3.08 9.33
CA ALA A 84 4.86 -3.33 9.80
C ALA A 84 4.92 -3.89 11.23
N ARG A 85 3.88 -3.77 12.05
CA ARG A 85 3.80 -4.46 13.36
C ARG A 85 3.61 -5.96 13.24
N GLN A 86 3.02 -6.42 12.13
CA GLN A 86 2.65 -7.82 11.91
C GLN A 86 3.54 -8.50 10.86
N GLU A 87 4.20 -7.72 10.00
CA GLU A 87 5.05 -8.25 8.96
C GLU A 87 6.34 -8.87 9.53
N LYS A 88 6.66 -10.07 9.05
CA LYS A 88 7.82 -10.87 9.46
C LYS A 88 8.93 -10.87 8.42
N ASP A 89 8.62 -10.59 7.16
CA ASP A 89 9.61 -10.48 6.09
C ASP A 89 10.42 -9.17 6.25
N PRO A 90 11.73 -9.26 6.55
CA PRO A 90 12.57 -8.07 6.75
C PRO A 90 12.71 -7.22 5.48
N HIS A 91 12.59 -7.81 4.29
CA HIS A 91 12.59 -7.04 3.05
C HIS A 91 11.33 -6.22 2.88
N LEU A 92 10.16 -6.73 3.29
CA LEU A 92 8.91 -5.97 3.28
C LEU A 92 8.91 -4.87 4.34
N LEU A 93 9.43 -5.14 5.54
CA LEU A 93 9.65 -4.11 6.57
C LEU A 93 10.54 -2.97 6.06
N LYS A 94 11.64 -3.28 5.38
CA LYS A 94 12.52 -2.27 4.76
C LYS A 94 11.79 -1.39 3.75
N ASN A 95 10.89 -1.98 2.95
CA ASN A 95 10.08 -1.20 2.00
C ASN A 95 9.11 -0.25 2.71
N ILE A 96 8.54 -0.67 3.84
CA ILE A 96 7.65 0.19 4.65
C ILE A 96 8.42 1.37 5.22
N ILE A 97 9.62 1.13 5.75
CA ILE A 97 10.52 2.20 6.22
C ILE A 97 10.80 3.18 5.08
N PHE A 98 11.18 2.66 3.90
CA PHE A 98 11.50 3.48 2.73
C PHE A 98 10.31 4.33 2.25
N SER A 99 9.12 3.74 2.13
CA SER A 99 7.88 4.44 1.74
C SER A 99 7.54 5.61 2.66
N ARG A 100 8.05 5.60 3.89
CA ARG A 100 7.76 6.61 4.91
C ARG A 100 8.82 7.70 5.01
N ARG A 101 9.93 7.63 4.26
CA ARG A 101 11.03 8.60 4.29
C ARG A 101 10.57 10.07 4.14
N ARG A 102 9.50 10.30 3.37
CA ARG A 102 8.97 11.66 3.12
C ARG A 102 7.88 12.08 4.11
N SER A 103 7.45 11.20 5.02
CA SER A 103 6.41 11.49 6.00
C SER A 103 6.97 12.32 7.14
N LYS A 104 6.44 13.53 7.35
CA LYS A 104 6.71 14.35 8.54
C LYS A 104 5.83 13.97 9.74
N ASN A 105 5.15 12.82 9.68
CA ASN A 105 4.22 12.39 10.72
C ASN A 105 4.99 11.92 11.97
N LYS A 106 4.72 12.56 13.12
CA LYS A 106 5.33 12.19 14.41
C LYS A 106 5.10 10.73 14.80
N GLU A 107 3.93 10.16 14.46
CA GLU A 107 3.63 8.73 14.66
C GLU A 107 4.54 7.84 13.80
N ALA A 108 4.97 8.32 12.63
CA ALA A 108 5.92 7.60 11.79
C ALA A 108 7.33 7.59 12.36
N VAL A 109 7.78 8.72 12.90
CA VAL A 109 9.10 8.80 13.53
C VAL A 109 9.18 7.85 14.73
N LYS A 110 8.20 7.93 15.66
CA LYS A 110 8.15 7.03 16.82
C LYS A 110 8.14 5.55 16.44
N PHE A 111 7.42 5.21 15.37
CA PHE A 111 7.39 3.83 14.88
C PHE A 111 8.71 3.38 14.27
N LEU A 112 9.38 4.25 13.51
CA LEU A 112 10.70 3.95 12.97
C LEU A 112 11.72 3.73 14.11
N GLU A 113 11.64 4.54 15.18
CA GLU A 113 12.43 4.34 16.39
C GLU A 113 12.13 2.99 17.05
N GLU A 114 10.86 2.58 17.17
CA GLU A 114 10.45 1.28 17.72
C GLU A 114 11.05 0.10 16.92
N ILE A 115 11.03 0.18 15.58
CA ILE A 115 11.57 -0.88 14.71
C ILE A 115 13.09 -0.92 14.70
N ILE A 116 13.77 0.23 14.67
CA ILE A 116 15.24 0.27 14.61
C ILE A 116 15.85 -0.24 15.93
N ASN A 117 15.16 -0.07 17.05
CA ASN A 117 15.62 -0.49 18.37
C ASN A 117 15.12 -1.88 18.79
N ARG A 118 14.45 -2.61 17.91
CA ARG A 118 14.04 -4.01 18.10
C ARG A 118 15.16 -4.95 17.72
#